data_AF-A0A291DSQ0-F1
#
_entry.id   AF-A0A291DSQ0-F1
#
_cell.length_a   1.000
_cell.length_b   1.000
_cell.length_c   1.000
_cell.angle_alpha   90.00
_cell.angle_beta   90.00
_cell.angle_gamma   90.00
#
_symmetry.space_group_name_H-M   'P 1'
#
loop_
_entity.id
_entity.type
_entity.pdbx_description
1 polymer ?
#
loop_
_entity_poly.entity_id
_entity_poly.type
_entity_poly.pdbx_seq_one_letter_code
_entity_poly.pdbx_strand_id
1 'polypeptide(L)'
;MEFYLHLAVVALLTGMTALLAHRSAAVFHDGIRPILPQLIEGNMNRREAGSIAFGLSIGFVASVGISFTLKTGLLNSWLLFLPTDILGVLAANSVLAFGLGAVWGILILTCLVPVNHLLTALPVDVLGSLGELSSPVVSAFALFPLVAIFYQFGWKNSLFAAVVVLLTRVLVVRFFPQLNPESIEIFVGMIMLLAIAIFQDLRARDKHEHDAHGQSVFEERTSRIIKNLPYIAIVGGLIATVASMKLFAGSEVSIFTLEKAYKIGLDPTQSQSLIDQAALAEFMRGLGFVPMIATTALATGVYAVAGFTFVFAVGYLIANPLLAFVVGALVISAEVLLLRSIGKWLGRYPSVRNASDNIRNAMNMLMEMALLIGSIFAAIKMAGYTGFTIATALYFLNESLGRPVQKMAAPVVAVMITGIVLNILFFCGLFIPA
;
A
#
# COMPACT_ATOMS: atom_id res chain seq x y z
N MET A 1 -19.78 23.20 -5.38
CA MET A 1 -19.00 23.08 -6.63
C MET A 1 -17.77 22.21 -6.41
N GLU A 2 -16.99 22.43 -5.35
CA GLU A 2 -15.80 21.61 -5.02
C GLU A 2 -16.08 20.11 -4.84
N PHE A 3 -17.15 19.73 -4.12
CA PHE A 3 -17.49 18.31 -3.94
C PHE A 3 -17.71 17.55 -5.26
N TYR A 4 -18.36 18.19 -6.25
CA TYR A 4 -18.57 17.57 -7.56
C TYR A 4 -17.25 17.43 -8.35
N LEU A 5 -16.33 18.39 -8.19
CA LEU A 5 -14.99 18.28 -8.76
C LEU A 5 -14.23 17.13 -8.11
N HIS A 6 -14.27 17.00 -6.78
CA HIS A 6 -13.64 15.90 -6.05
C HIS A 6 -14.15 14.54 -6.56
N LEU A 7 -15.47 14.43 -6.70
CA LEU A 7 -16.13 13.23 -7.20
C LEU A 7 -15.74 12.91 -8.64
N ALA A 8 -15.67 13.91 -9.52
CA ALA A 8 -15.23 13.73 -10.89
C ALA A 8 -13.77 13.27 -10.98
N VAL A 9 -12.85 13.90 -10.24
CA VAL A 9 -11.41 13.55 -10.28
C VAL A 9 -11.17 12.16 -9.69
N VAL A 10 -11.82 11.82 -8.57
CA VAL A 10 -11.72 10.48 -7.96
C VAL A 10 -12.32 9.42 -8.88
N ALA A 11 -13.47 9.68 -9.50
CA ALA A 11 -14.09 8.75 -10.46
C ALA A 11 -13.22 8.54 -11.71
N LEU A 12 -12.61 9.60 -12.23
CA LEU A 12 -11.65 9.50 -13.34
C LEU A 12 -10.43 8.69 -12.93
N LEU A 13 -9.88 8.93 -11.74
CA LEU A 13 -8.74 8.18 -11.22
C LEU A 13 -9.06 6.68 -11.13
N THR A 14 -10.12 6.32 -10.42
CA THR A 14 -10.48 4.90 -10.21
C THR A 14 -10.95 4.21 -11.49
N GLY A 15 -11.61 4.94 -12.40
CA GLY A 15 -11.95 4.44 -13.73
C GLY A 15 -10.71 4.15 -14.57
N MET A 16 -9.73 5.04 -14.55
CA MET A 16 -8.47 4.85 -15.29
C MET A 16 -7.61 3.72 -14.69
N THR A 17 -7.55 3.56 -13.36
CA THR A 17 -6.83 2.43 -12.75
C THR A 17 -7.48 1.09 -13.08
N ALA A 18 -8.82 1.00 -13.05
CA ALA A 18 -9.52 -0.19 -13.49
C ALA A 18 -9.30 -0.49 -14.98
N LEU A 19 -9.24 0.53 -15.83
CA LEU A 19 -8.92 0.38 -17.25
C LEU A 19 -7.49 -0.15 -17.46
N LEU A 20 -6.50 0.34 -16.71
CA LEU A 20 -5.12 -0.15 -16.77
C LEU A 20 -5.03 -1.62 -16.33
N ALA A 21 -5.74 -2.00 -15.26
CA ALA A 21 -5.81 -3.37 -14.80
C ALA A 21 -6.48 -4.29 -15.84
N HIS A 22 -7.56 -3.83 -16.48
CA HIS A 22 -8.24 -4.57 -17.56
C HIS A 22 -7.33 -4.85 -18.76
N ARG A 23 -6.46 -3.88 -19.09
CA ARG A 23 -5.45 -3.99 -20.16
C ARG A 23 -4.20 -4.75 -19.74
N SER A 24 -4.11 -5.20 -18.48
CA SER A 24 -2.90 -5.77 -17.91
C SER A 24 -1.67 -4.86 -18.11
N ALA A 25 -1.88 -3.54 -18.08
CA ALA A 25 -0.84 -2.54 -18.32
C ALA A 25 -0.21 -2.07 -17.00
N ALA A 26 -1.03 -1.86 -15.99
CA ALA A 26 -0.60 -1.57 -14.63
C ALA A 26 -1.62 -2.05 -13.61
N VAL A 27 -1.15 -2.47 -12.43
CA VAL A 27 -1.96 -2.78 -11.26
C VAL A 27 -1.30 -2.23 -10.00
N PHE A 28 -2.09 -1.99 -8.96
CA PHE A 28 -1.55 -1.58 -7.67
C PHE A 28 -1.03 -2.77 -6.87
N HIS A 29 -1.78 -3.87 -6.82
CA HIS A 29 -1.37 -5.07 -6.08
C HIS A 29 -0.18 -5.77 -6.74
N ASP A 30 0.98 -5.77 -6.09
CA ASP A 30 2.20 -6.39 -6.64
C ASP A 30 2.02 -7.90 -6.90
N GLY A 31 1.36 -8.62 -5.99
CA GLY A 31 1.03 -10.05 -6.18
C GLY A 31 0.15 -10.37 -7.41
N ILE A 32 -0.52 -9.38 -8.00
CA ILE A 32 -1.29 -9.56 -9.24
C ILE A 32 -0.39 -9.45 -10.49
N ARG A 33 0.74 -8.72 -10.42
CA ARG A 33 1.62 -8.55 -11.60
C ARG A 33 2.11 -9.87 -12.19
N PRO A 34 2.56 -10.88 -11.41
CA PRO A 34 3.02 -12.16 -11.96
C PRO A 34 1.95 -12.98 -12.67
N ILE A 35 0.66 -12.79 -12.34
CA ILE A 35 -0.43 -13.59 -12.92
C ILE A 35 -0.97 -13.01 -14.23
N LEU A 36 -0.91 -11.68 -14.40
CA LEU A 36 -1.49 -11.00 -15.57
C LEU A 36 -0.84 -11.35 -16.92
N PRO A 37 0.45 -11.70 -17.03
CA PRO A 37 1.03 -12.26 -18.24
C PRO A 37 0.26 -13.48 -18.76
N GLN A 38 -0.21 -14.37 -17.88
CA GLN A 38 -0.97 -15.57 -18.27
C GLN A 38 -2.32 -15.20 -18.91
N LEU A 39 -2.92 -14.08 -18.49
CA LEU A 39 -4.14 -13.54 -19.10
C LEU A 39 -3.87 -12.96 -20.50
N ILE A 40 -2.73 -12.30 -20.69
CA ILE A 40 -2.32 -11.74 -21.99
C ILE A 40 -1.98 -12.86 -22.98
N GLU A 41 -1.32 -13.91 -22.50
CA GLU A 41 -0.86 -15.06 -23.30
C GLU A 41 -2.00 -16.06 -23.58
N GLY A 42 -3.18 -15.89 -22.97
CA GLY A 42 -4.35 -16.74 -23.18
C GLY A 42 -4.36 -18.04 -22.36
N ASN A 43 -3.40 -18.21 -21.45
CA ASN A 43 -3.25 -19.40 -20.60
C ASN A 43 -4.21 -19.39 -19.39
N MET A 44 -4.79 -18.24 -19.05
CA MET A 44 -5.72 -18.08 -17.93
C MET A 44 -6.93 -17.23 -18.37
N ASN A 45 -8.12 -17.57 -17.89
CA ASN A 45 -9.32 -16.77 -18.18
C ASN A 45 -9.49 -15.61 -17.18
N ARG A 46 -10.27 -14.57 -17.54
CA ARG A 46 -10.50 -13.39 -16.70
C ARG A 46 -11.15 -13.70 -15.35
N ARG A 47 -12.01 -14.72 -15.29
CA ARG A 47 -12.74 -15.09 -14.07
C ARG A 47 -11.81 -15.72 -13.04
N GLU A 48 -10.91 -16.58 -13.50
CA GLU A 48 -9.86 -17.19 -12.69
C GLU A 48 -8.86 -16.14 -12.21
N ALA A 49 -8.35 -15.30 -13.13
CA ALA A 49 -7.47 -14.18 -12.79
C ALA A 49 -8.11 -13.24 -11.76
N GLY A 50 -9.41 -12.94 -11.93
CA GLY A 50 -10.17 -12.09 -11.03
C GLY A 50 -10.44 -12.72 -9.67
N SER A 51 -10.63 -14.05 -9.60
CA SER A 51 -10.73 -14.78 -8.34
C SER A 51 -9.42 -14.71 -7.55
N ILE A 52 -8.29 -14.88 -8.22
CA ILE A 52 -6.97 -14.74 -7.60
C ILE A 52 -6.75 -13.29 -7.15
N ALA A 53 -7.07 -12.30 -8.00
CA ALA A 53 -6.98 -10.88 -7.67
C ALA A 53 -7.80 -10.52 -6.44
N PHE A 54 -9.05 -11.00 -6.37
CA PHE A 54 -9.93 -10.83 -5.21
C PHE A 54 -9.31 -11.49 -3.98
N GLY A 55 -8.85 -12.73 -4.12
CA GLY A 55 -8.19 -13.50 -3.07
C GLY A 55 -6.92 -12.84 -2.52
N LEU A 56 -6.15 -12.13 -3.33
CA LEU A 56 -4.95 -11.43 -2.84
C LEU A 56 -5.29 -10.09 -2.18
N SER A 57 -6.35 -9.44 -2.63
CA SER A 57 -6.59 -8.02 -2.34
C SER A 57 -7.61 -7.76 -1.22
N ILE A 58 -8.65 -8.60 -1.08
CA ILE A 58 -9.77 -8.32 -0.17
C ILE A 58 -9.32 -8.18 1.29
N GLY A 59 -8.28 -8.93 1.67
CA GLY A 59 -7.61 -8.84 2.96
C GLY A 59 -7.17 -7.41 3.29
N PHE A 60 -6.42 -6.79 2.38
CA PHE A 60 -5.90 -5.42 2.51
C PHE A 60 -7.00 -4.35 2.43
N VAL A 61 -8.01 -4.55 1.57
CA VAL A 61 -9.15 -3.62 1.43
C VAL A 61 -9.91 -3.53 2.75
N ALA A 62 -10.28 -4.67 3.33
CA ALA A 62 -11.03 -4.72 4.57
C ALA A 62 -10.20 -4.27 5.79
N SER A 63 -8.91 -4.64 5.82
CA SER A 63 -8.02 -4.32 6.94
C SER A 63 -7.53 -2.88 6.90
N VAL A 64 -6.63 -2.55 5.97
CA VAL A 64 -5.95 -1.25 5.90
C VAL A 64 -6.84 -0.21 5.22
N GLY A 65 -7.47 -0.60 4.10
CA GLY A 65 -8.27 0.30 3.28
C GLY A 65 -9.39 1.00 4.04
N ILE A 66 -10.35 0.21 4.53
CA ILE A 66 -11.51 0.73 5.25
C ILE A 66 -11.08 1.36 6.59
N SER A 67 -10.29 0.65 7.41
CA SER A 67 -9.97 1.11 8.76
C SER A 67 -9.24 2.45 8.79
N PHE A 68 -8.25 2.64 7.90
CA PHE A 68 -7.49 3.89 7.88
C PHE A 68 -8.34 5.03 7.32
N THR A 69 -9.16 4.77 6.31
CA THR A 69 -10.07 5.77 5.74
C THR A 69 -11.09 6.24 6.78
N LEU A 70 -11.69 5.32 7.51
CA LEU A 70 -12.66 5.64 8.55
C LEU A 70 -12.02 6.43 9.70
N LYS A 71 -10.78 6.10 10.06
CA LYS A 71 -10.08 6.79 11.15
C LYS A 71 -9.62 8.21 10.76
N THR A 72 -9.11 8.37 9.54
CA THR A 72 -8.43 9.60 9.12
C THR A 72 -9.30 10.53 8.28
N GLY A 73 -10.39 10.02 7.72
CA GLY A 73 -11.20 10.72 6.73
C GLY A 73 -10.52 10.86 5.36
N LEU A 74 -9.31 10.33 5.18
CA LEU A 74 -8.56 10.37 3.92
C LEU A 74 -8.72 9.07 3.14
N LEU A 75 -8.86 9.19 1.82
CA LEU A 75 -8.78 8.04 0.93
C LEU A 75 -7.36 7.47 0.93
N ASN A 76 -7.23 6.17 0.68
CA ASN A 76 -5.93 5.54 0.55
C ASN A 76 -5.84 4.55 -0.62
N SER A 77 -4.61 4.21 -0.98
CA SER A 77 -4.30 3.35 -2.12
C SER A 77 -4.94 1.96 -2.02
N TRP A 78 -5.00 1.39 -0.80
CA TRP A 78 -5.61 0.08 -0.55
C TRP A 78 -7.12 0.08 -0.80
N LEU A 79 -7.83 1.14 -0.43
CA LEU A 79 -9.28 1.24 -0.63
C LEU A 79 -9.66 1.64 -2.07
N LEU A 80 -8.85 2.47 -2.72
CA LEU A 80 -9.13 2.92 -4.08
C LEU A 80 -8.66 1.91 -5.14
N PHE A 81 -7.40 1.50 -5.08
CA PHE A 81 -6.77 0.84 -6.23
C PHE A 81 -6.94 -0.67 -6.22
N LEU A 82 -6.93 -1.32 -5.05
CA LEU A 82 -7.13 -2.76 -4.99
C LEU A 82 -8.51 -3.21 -5.53
N PRO A 83 -9.63 -2.56 -5.17
CA PRO A 83 -10.90 -2.90 -5.79
C PRO A 83 -10.92 -2.62 -7.28
N THR A 84 -10.26 -1.54 -7.75
CA THR A 84 -10.16 -1.26 -9.18
C THR A 84 -9.31 -2.29 -9.93
N ASP A 85 -8.29 -2.88 -9.30
CA ASP A 85 -7.54 -3.99 -9.86
C ASP A 85 -8.47 -5.20 -10.06
N ILE A 86 -9.24 -5.56 -9.03
CA ILE A 86 -10.21 -6.68 -9.10
C ILE A 86 -11.26 -6.43 -10.19
N LEU A 87 -11.91 -5.26 -10.15
CA LEU A 87 -12.98 -4.88 -11.09
C LEU A 87 -12.45 -4.81 -12.52
N GLY A 88 -11.26 -4.26 -12.72
CA GLY A 88 -10.61 -4.15 -14.02
C GLY A 88 -10.27 -5.51 -14.62
N VAL A 89 -9.66 -6.40 -13.82
CA VAL A 89 -9.32 -7.76 -14.27
C VAL A 89 -10.57 -8.56 -14.66
N LEU A 90 -11.63 -8.48 -13.84
CA LEU A 90 -12.90 -9.17 -14.07
C LEU A 90 -13.73 -8.60 -15.23
N ALA A 91 -13.59 -7.31 -15.55
CA ALA A 91 -14.42 -6.66 -16.54
C ALA A 91 -14.29 -7.30 -17.94
N ALA A 92 -15.45 -7.49 -18.60
CA ALA A 92 -15.51 -8.10 -19.93
C ALA A 92 -14.98 -7.20 -21.04
N ASN A 93 -15.10 -5.87 -20.90
CA ASN A 93 -14.61 -4.91 -21.87
C ASN A 93 -14.08 -3.64 -21.18
N SER A 94 -13.33 -2.83 -21.93
CA SER A 94 -12.62 -1.66 -21.41
C SER A 94 -13.55 -0.55 -20.91
N VAL A 95 -14.72 -0.38 -21.53
CA VAL A 95 -15.72 0.63 -21.11
C VAL A 95 -16.33 0.23 -19.77
N LEU A 96 -16.67 -1.05 -19.62
CA LEU A 96 -17.17 -1.61 -18.37
C LEU A 96 -16.12 -1.51 -17.27
N ALA A 97 -14.85 -1.79 -17.57
CA ALA A 97 -13.76 -1.64 -16.60
C ALA A 97 -13.69 -0.21 -16.07
N PHE A 98 -13.66 0.78 -16.98
CA PHE A 98 -13.66 2.19 -16.61
C PHE A 98 -14.90 2.56 -15.80
N GLY A 99 -16.09 2.14 -16.24
CA GLY A 99 -17.36 2.43 -15.57
C GLY A 99 -17.43 1.85 -14.15
N LEU A 100 -17.04 0.58 -13.97
CA LEU A 100 -17.02 -0.06 -12.66
C LEU A 100 -16.01 0.62 -11.72
N GLY A 101 -14.83 0.97 -12.22
CA GLY A 101 -13.84 1.72 -11.45
C GLY A 101 -14.37 3.10 -11.04
N ALA A 102 -14.97 3.85 -11.97
CA ALA A 102 -15.54 5.17 -11.69
C ALA A 102 -16.67 5.09 -10.64
N VAL A 103 -17.59 4.13 -10.79
CA VAL A 103 -18.67 3.89 -9.82
C VAL A 103 -18.10 3.58 -8.43
N TRP A 104 -17.03 2.77 -8.34
CA TRP A 104 -16.36 2.50 -7.07
C TRP A 104 -15.81 3.78 -6.41
N GLY A 105 -15.14 4.63 -7.16
CA GLY A 105 -14.61 5.90 -6.65
C GLY A 105 -15.70 6.83 -6.14
N ILE A 106 -16.82 6.92 -6.87
CA ILE A 106 -18.00 7.69 -6.47
C ILE A 106 -18.59 7.11 -5.17
N LEU A 107 -18.76 5.79 -5.11
CA LEU A 107 -19.33 5.10 -3.96
C LEU A 107 -18.51 5.36 -2.71
N ILE A 108 -17.18 5.17 -2.76
CA ILE A 108 -16.33 5.34 -1.58
C ILE A 108 -16.33 6.80 -1.10
N LEU A 109 -16.20 7.77 -2.00
CA LEU A 109 -16.18 9.18 -1.61
C LEU A 109 -17.54 9.64 -1.04
N THR A 110 -18.65 9.17 -1.60
CA THR A 110 -20.00 9.56 -1.14
C THR A 110 -20.41 8.84 0.14
N CYS A 111 -19.98 7.60 0.35
CA CYS A 111 -20.29 6.82 1.55
C CYS A 111 -19.45 7.19 2.78
N LEU A 112 -18.30 7.86 2.60
CA LEU A 112 -17.38 8.16 3.71
C LEU A 112 -18.05 8.97 4.83
N VAL A 113 -18.72 10.07 4.47
CA VAL A 113 -19.36 10.98 5.45
C VAL A 113 -20.56 10.32 6.15
N PRO A 114 -21.53 9.70 5.46
CA PRO A 114 -22.63 9.01 6.11
C PRO A 114 -22.18 7.87 7.02
N VAL A 115 -21.20 7.06 6.59
CA VAL A 115 -20.69 5.96 7.40
C VAL A 115 -19.96 6.49 8.63
N ASN A 116 -19.17 7.55 8.49
CA ASN A 116 -18.51 8.19 9.62
C ASN A 116 -19.52 8.72 10.63
N HIS A 117 -20.55 9.46 10.18
CA HIS A 117 -21.61 9.94 11.06
C HIS A 117 -22.33 8.81 11.80
N LEU A 118 -22.70 7.73 11.09
CA LEU A 118 -23.34 6.57 11.68
C LEU A 118 -22.47 5.95 12.78
N LEU A 119 -21.18 5.76 12.52
CA LEU A 119 -20.26 5.13 13.46
C LEU A 119 -19.89 6.05 14.64
N THR A 120 -19.85 7.37 14.46
CA THR A 120 -19.67 8.33 15.57
C THR A 120 -20.91 8.47 16.47
N ALA A 121 -22.10 8.16 15.95
CA ALA A 121 -23.33 8.20 16.73
C ALA A 121 -23.51 6.97 17.64
N LEU A 122 -22.66 5.95 17.47
CA LEU A 122 -22.71 4.74 18.27
C LEU A 122 -22.16 4.99 19.69
N PRO A 123 -22.83 4.46 20.74
CA PRO A 123 -22.40 4.58 22.13
C PRO A 123 -20.98 4.05 22.41
N VAL A 124 -20.58 2.98 21.73
CA VAL A 124 -19.21 2.45 21.81
C VAL A 124 -18.39 3.02 20.67
N ASP A 125 -17.29 3.69 21.03
CA ASP A 125 -16.41 4.37 20.07
C ASP A 125 -15.58 3.36 19.24
N VAL A 126 -16.18 2.90 18.15
CA VAL A 126 -15.52 2.01 17.19
C VAL A 126 -14.41 2.75 16.43
N LEU A 127 -14.68 3.99 16.00
CA LEU A 127 -13.76 4.76 15.14
C LEU A 127 -12.49 5.20 15.87
N GLY A 128 -12.62 5.71 17.10
CA GLY A 128 -11.49 6.09 17.93
C GLY A 128 -10.62 4.89 18.29
N SER A 129 -11.23 3.72 18.45
CA SER A 129 -10.55 2.47 18.75
C SER A 129 -9.86 1.84 17.54
N LEU A 130 -10.44 1.94 16.33
CA LEU A 130 -9.76 1.53 15.09
C LEU A 130 -8.47 2.33 14.83
N GLY A 131 -8.31 3.49 15.47
CA GLY A 131 -7.05 4.23 15.47
C GLY A 131 -5.88 3.45 16.04
N GLU A 132 -6.10 2.49 16.93
CA GLU A 132 -5.05 1.64 17.52
C GLU A 132 -4.45 0.65 16.52
N LEU A 133 -5.13 0.39 15.39
CA LEU A 133 -4.58 -0.41 14.30
C LEU A 133 -3.36 0.24 13.65
N SER A 134 -3.28 1.56 13.69
CA SER A 134 -2.28 2.34 12.96
C SER A 134 -0.85 2.12 13.46
N SER A 135 -0.64 2.23 14.77
CA SER A 135 0.70 2.34 15.33
C SER A 135 1.51 1.05 15.18
N PRO A 136 0.94 -0.14 15.44
CA PRO A 136 1.62 -1.40 15.16
C PRO A 136 1.88 -1.58 13.66
N VAL A 137 0.93 -1.19 12.79
CA VAL A 137 1.08 -1.35 11.33
C VAL A 137 2.24 -0.52 10.80
N VAL A 138 2.28 0.78 11.09
CA VAL A 138 3.34 1.66 10.59
C VAL A 138 4.71 1.24 11.12
N SER A 139 4.79 0.88 12.42
CA SER A 139 6.05 0.48 13.06
C SER A 139 6.56 -0.88 12.58
N ALA A 140 5.69 -1.89 12.50
CA ALA A 140 6.08 -3.23 12.06
C ALA A 140 6.39 -3.24 10.56
N PHE A 141 5.61 -2.52 9.75
CA PHE A 141 5.86 -2.42 8.32
C PHE A 141 7.27 -1.90 8.03
N ALA A 142 7.78 -0.95 8.82
CA ALA A 142 9.13 -0.41 8.65
C ALA A 142 10.25 -1.46 8.68
N LEU A 143 9.99 -2.62 9.30
CA LEU A 143 10.96 -3.71 9.43
C LEU A 143 10.97 -4.68 8.25
N PHE A 144 10.14 -4.49 7.20
CA PHE A 144 10.10 -5.41 6.07
C PHE A 144 11.46 -5.64 5.38
N PRO A 145 12.34 -4.63 5.23
CA PRO A 145 13.65 -4.88 4.62
C PRO A 145 14.51 -5.78 5.50
N LEU A 146 14.41 -5.60 6.83
CA LEU A 146 15.16 -6.41 7.80
C LEU A 146 14.69 -7.86 7.78
N VAL A 147 13.38 -8.09 7.77
CA VAL A 147 12.81 -9.43 7.67
C VAL A 147 13.15 -10.08 6.32
N ALA A 148 13.18 -9.31 5.22
CA ALA A 148 13.64 -9.83 3.93
C ALA A 148 15.11 -10.28 3.97
N ILE A 149 15.98 -9.54 4.67
CA ILE A 149 17.38 -9.95 4.91
C ILE A 149 17.44 -11.26 5.71
N PHE A 150 16.56 -11.45 6.69
CA PHE A 150 16.47 -12.66 7.50
C PHE A 150 16.23 -13.90 6.65
N TYR A 151 15.31 -13.80 5.70
CA TYR A 151 14.99 -14.90 4.80
C TYR A 151 16.05 -15.16 3.74
N GLN A 152 16.71 -14.12 3.24
CA GLN A 152 17.58 -14.26 2.07
C GLN A 152 19.05 -14.54 2.41
N PHE A 153 19.60 -13.86 3.43
CA PHE A 153 21.05 -13.75 3.61
C PHE A 153 21.58 -14.43 4.88
N GLY A 154 20.72 -15.16 5.60
CA GLY A 154 21.07 -15.94 6.78
C GLY A 154 21.44 -15.11 8.01
N TRP A 155 21.64 -15.78 9.15
CA TRP A 155 21.63 -15.14 10.47
C TRP A 155 22.73 -14.09 10.72
N LYS A 156 23.92 -14.23 10.12
CA LYS A 156 25.05 -13.30 10.36
C LYS A 156 24.79 -11.91 9.76
N ASN A 157 24.43 -11.89 8.48
CA ASN A 157 24.08 -10.65 7.77
C ASN A 157 22.84 -10.00 8.38
N SER A 158 21.90 -10.85 8.80
CA SER A 158 20.68 -10.47 9.51
C SER A 158 20.94 -9.77 10.83
N LEU A 159 21.80 -10.34 11.68
CA LEU A 159 22.14 -9.73 12.97
C LEU A 159 22.81 -8.38 12.77
N PHE A 160 23.75 -8.28 11.82
CA PHE A 160 24.40 -7.01 11.51
C PHE A 160 23.39 -5.96 11.02
N ALA A 161 22.52 -6.31 10.08
CA ALA A 161 21.47 -5.42 9.60
C ALA A 161 20.50 -5.01 10.72
N ALA A 162 20.13 -5.94 11.62
CA ALA A 162 19.25 -5.66 12.74
C ALA A 162 19.87 -4.63 13.69
N VAL A 163 21.15 -4.79 14.03
CA VAL A 163 21.87 -3.82 14.88
C VAL A 163 21.87 -2.44 14.21
N VAL A 164 22.19 -2.34 12.92
CA VAL A 164 22.23 -1.05 12.22
C VAL A 164 20.84 -0.41 12.15
N VAL A 165 19.80 -1.15 11.77
CA VAL A 165 18.43 -0.62 11.63
C VAL A 165 17.88 -0.20 12.98
N LEU A 166 18.00 -1.03 14.02
CA LEU A 166 17.49 -0.71 15.36
C LEU A 166 18.27 0.42 16.03
N LEU A 167 19.60 0.48 15.84
CA LEU A 167 20.39 1.60 16.34
C LEU A 167 19.99 2.89 15.62
N THR A 168 19.75 2.85 14.32
CA THR A 168 19.25 4.00 13.55
C THR A 168 17.92 4.49 14.13
N ARG A 169 16.97 3.59 14.41
CA ARG A 169 15.70 3.95 15.09
C ARG A 169 15.95 4.73 16.37
N VAL A 170 16.78 4.19 17.26
CA VAL A 170 17.09 4.81 18.56
C VAL A 170 17.73 6.19 18.38
N LEU A 171 18.66 6.33 17.44
CA LEU A 171 19.31 7.60 17.15
C LEU A 171 18.34 8.62 16.57
N VAL A 172 17.47 8.24 15.63
CA VAL A 172 16.46 9.13 15.05
C VAL A 172 15.48 9.60 16.12
N VAL A 173 14.92 8.67 16.91
CA VAL A 173 13.97 9.01 17.99
C VAL A 173 14.61 9.95 19.02
N ARG A 174 15.91 9.76 19.32
CA ARG A 174 16.61 10.56 20.33
C ARG A 174 17.07 11.93 19.84
N PHE A 175 17.65 12.00 18.65
CA PHE A 175 18.37 13.18 18.16
C PHE A 175 17.65 13.91 17.02
N PHE A 176 16.71 13.25 16.33
CA PHE A 176 15.99 13.79 15.19
C PHE A 176 14.47 13.57 15.31
N PRO A 177 13.82 14.05 16.39
CA PRO A 177 12.40 13.82 16.63
C PRO A 177 11.47 14.41 15.56
N GLN A 178 11.98 15.32 14.73
CA GLN A 178 11.29 15.91 13.58
C GLN A 178 11.21 14.98 12.36
N LEU A 179 12.01 13.90 12.33
CA LEU A 179 11.99 12.94 11.25
C LEU A 179 11.10 11.75 11.63
N ASN A 180 10.43 11.18 10.65
CA ASN A 180 9.65 9.96 10.83
C ASN A 180 10.62 8.75 10.96
N PRO A 181 10.72 8.11 12.15
CA PRO A 181 11.68 7.03 12.38
C PRO A 181 11.47 5.85 11.42
N GLU A 182 10.21 5.48 11.18
CA GLU A 182 9.83 4.35 10.36
C GLU A 182 10.29 4.51 8.90
N SER A 183 10.22 5.73 8.37
CA SER A 183 10.66 6.00 6.99
C SER A 183 12.18 5.89 6.83
N ILE A 184 12.93 6.32 7.85
CA ILE A 184 14.39 6.20 7.87
C ILE A 184 14.80 4.74 8.05
N GLU A 185 14.09 3.98 8.89
CA GLU A 185 14.30 2.54 9.05
C GLU A 185 14.08 1.77 7.75
N ILE A 186 13.01 2.08 7.01
CA ILE A 186 12.78 1.48 5.69
C ILE A 186 13.96 1.79 4.78
N PHE A 187 14.37 3.05 4.71
CA PHE A 187 15.46 3.48 3.84
C PHE A 187 16.79 2.79 4.19
N VAL A 188 17.20 2.82 5.46
CA VAL A 188 18.44 2.20 5.93
C VAL A 188 18.36 0.68 5.78
N GLY A 189 17.23 0.06 6.11
CA GLY A 189 17.00 -1.37 5.91
C GLY A 189 17.13 -1.78 4.44
N MET A 190 16.59 -0.97 3.51
CA MET A 190 16.71 -1.22 2.08
C MET A 190 18.14 -1.00 1.57
N ILE A 191 18.86 0.00 2.06
CA ILE A 191 20.30 0.16 1.76
C ILE A 191 21.07 -1.06 2.23
N MET A 192 20.80 -1.54 3.45
CA MET A 192 21.46 -2.73 4.00
C MET A 192 21.17 -3.97 3.15
N LEU A 193 19.91 -4.18 2.76
CA LEU A 193 19.50 -5.27 1.89
C LEU A 193 20.26 -5.21 0.55
N LEU A 194 20.28 -4.04 -0.09
CA LEU A 194 20.98 -3.84 -1.36
C LEU A 194 22.48 -4.03 -1.23
N ALA A 195 23.11 -3.48 -0.18
CA ALA A 195 24.54 -3.61 0.05
C ALA A 195 24.95 -5.07 0.27
N ILE A 196 24.20 -5.82 1.08
CA ILE A 196 24.45 -7.24 1.33
C ILE A 196 24.25 -8.05 0.04
N ALA A 197 23.16 -7.80 -0.70
CA ALA A 197 22.86 -8.47 -1.95
C ALA A 197 23.97 -8.25 -3.00
N ILE A 198 24.37 -6.99 -3.20
CA ILE A 198 25.43 -6.61 -4.15
C ILE A 198 26.76 -7.24 -3.74
N PHE A 199 27.10 -7.20 -2.46
CA PHE A 199 28.36 -7.75 -1.96
C PHE A 199 28.44 -9.28 -2.12
N GLN A 200 27.33 -9.98 -1.91
CA GLN A 200 27.24 -11.41 -2.17
C GLN A 200 27.45 -11.72 -3.66
N ASP A 201 26.78 -10.99 -4.54
CA ASP A 201 26.93 -11.18 -5.99
C ASP A 201 28.35 -10.86 -6.47
N LEU A 202 28.99 -9.81 -5.95
CA LEU A 202 30.38 -9.47 -6.28
C LEU A 202 31.36 -10.56 -5.84
N ARG A 203 31.12 -11.23 -4.71
CA ARG A 203 31.92 -12.39 -4.28
C ARG A 203 31.66 -13.64 -5.12
N ALA A 204 30.46 -13.78 -5.67
CA ALA A 204 30.07 -14.91 -6.51
C ALA A 204 30.45 -14.74 -7.99
N ARG A 205 30.78 -13.51 -8.43
CA ARG A 205 31.15 -13.18 -9.82
C ARG A 205 32.37 -13.89 -10.37
N ASP A 206 33.24 -14.45 -9.52
CA ASP A 206 34.36 -15.30 -9.96
C ASP A 206 33.92 -16.67 -10.52
N LYS A 207 32.60 -16.98 -10.61
CA LYS A 207 32.12 -18.33 -10.96
C LYS A 207 31.07 -18.46 -12.07
N HIS A 208 30.56 -17.39 -12.69
CA HIS A 208 29.54 -17.53 -13.75
C HIS A 208 29.68 -16.53 -14.91
N GLU A 209 29.76 -17.07 -16.13
CA GLU A 209 29.64 -16.35 -17.41
C GLU A 209 28.20 -15.87 -17.66
N HIS A 210 28.10 -14.79 -18.42
CA HIS A 210 26.86 -14.06 -18.73
C HIS A 210 25.89 -14.85 -19.62
N ASP A 211 24.71 -15.20 -19.09
CA ASP A 211 23.59 -15.69 -19.90
C ASP A 211 23.00 -14.55 -20.76
N ALA A 212 23.19 -14.64 -22.08
CA ALA A 212 22.73 -13.67 -23.07
C ALA A 212 21.23 -13.79 -23.43
N HIS A 213 20.52 -14.83 -22.95
CA HIS A 213 19.11 -15.06 -23.28
C HIS A 213 18.10 -14.15 -22.55
N GLY A 214 18.51 -13.45 -21.48
CA GLY A 214 17.60 -12.59 -20.70
C GLY A 214 17.28 -11.23 -21.34
N GLN A 215 18.07 -10.76 -22.31
CA GLN A 215 17.93 -9.40 -22.85
C GLN A 215 16.71 -9.23 -23.75
N SER A 216 16.35 -10.22 -24.57
CA SER A 216 15.21 -10.14 -25.51
C SER A 216 13.86 -10.10 -24.79
N VAL A 217 13.71 -10.87 -23.70
CA VAL A 217 12.47 -10.91 -22.91
C VAL A 217 12.23 -9.57 -22.20
N PHE A 218 13.27 -8.97 -21.61
CA PHE A 218 13.10 -7.68 -20.92
C PHE A 218 12.77 -6.53 -21.87
N GLU A 219 13.27 -6.55 -23.11
CA GLU A 219 12.95 -5.53 -24.11
C GLU A 219 11.49 -5.59 -24.56
N GLU A 220 10.93 -6.79 -24.78
CA GLU A 220 9.53 -6.96 -25.13
C GLU A 220 8.61 -6.47 -24.00
N ARG A 221 8.88 -6.88 -22.76
CA ARG A 221 8.10 -6.49 -21.57
C ARG A 221 8.19 -4.98 -21.30
N THR A 222 9.36 -4.37 -21.47
CA THR A 222 9.53 -2.92 -21.34
C THR A 222 8.78 -2.16 -22.44
N SER A 223 8.85 -2.64 -23.68
CA SER A 223 8.13 -2.03 -24.82
C SER A 223 6.61 -2.02 -24.58
N ARG A 224 6.07 -3.08 -23.97
CA ARG A 224 4.66 -3.15 -23.57
C ARG A 224 4.25 -2.08 -22.56
N ILE A 225 5.10 -1.81 -21.57
CA ILE A 225 4.87 -0.74 -20.58
C ILE A 225 4.91 0.62 -21.28
N ILE A 226 5.92 0.87 -22.11
CA ILE A 226 6.07 2.13 -22.86
C ILE A 226 4.87 2.37 -23.80
N LYS A 227 4.33 1.33 -24.45
CA LYS A 227 3.14 1.46 -25.29
C LYS A 227 1.91 1.95 -24.53
N ASN A 228 1.80 1.62 -23.24
CA ASN A 228 0.72 2.08 -22.37
C ASN A 228 1.06 3.35 -21.58
N LEU A 229 2.25 3.92 -21.77
CA LEU A 229 2.73 5.09 -21.04
C LEU A 229 1.74 6.26 -21.02
N PRO A 230 1.03 6.63 -22.11
CA PRO A 230 0.06 7.72 -22.04
C PRO A 230 -1.03 7.50 -20.98
N TYR A 231 -1.55 6.28 -20.85
CA TYR A 231 -2.56 5.94 -19.85
C TYR A 231 -1.97 5.92 -18.44
N ILE A 232 -0.75 5.40 -18.28
CA ILE A 232 -0.04 5.36 -16.99
C ILE A 232 0.28 6.79 -16.52
N ALA A 233 0.72 7.67 -17.42
CA ALA A 233 1.00 9.07 -17.15
C ALA A 233 -0.25 9.85 -16.71
N ILE A 234 -1.40 9.61 -17.36
CA ILE A 234 -2.68 10.19 -16.94
C ILE A 234 -3.02 9.76 -15.51
N VAL A 235 -2.86 8.48 -15.19
CA VAL A 235 -3.08 7.98 -13.81
C VAL A 235 -2.11 8.61 -12.82
N GLY A 236 -0.83 8.76 -13.16
CA GLY A 236 0.14 9.48 -12.33
C GLY A 236 -0.27 10.92 -12.06
N GLY A 237 -0.71 11.64 -13.09
CA GLY A 237 -1.26 12.98 -12.92
C GLY A 237 -2.48 13.01 -12.02
N LEU A 238 -3.44 12.10 -12.22
CA LEU A 238 -4.64 12.02 -11.39
C LEU A 238 -4.32 11.67 -9.92
N ILE A 239 -3.37 10.77 -9.66
CA ILE A 239 -2.92 10.45 -8.29
C ILE A 239 -2.38 11.70 -7.61
N ALA A 240 -1.45 12.42 -8.27
CA ALA A 240 -0.89 13.65 -7.74
C ALA A 240 -1.96 14.74 -7.53
N THR A 241 -2.95 14.81 -8.42
CA THR A 241 -4.09 15.74 -8.31
C THR A 241 -4.93 15.46 -7.08
N VAL A 242 -5.36 14.21 -6.86
CA VAL A 242 -6.21 13.86 -5.70
C VAL A 242 -5.44 14.04 -4.37
N ALA A 243 -4.13 13.74 -4.37
CA ALA A 243 -3.25 14.02 -3.23
C ALA A 243 -3.13 15.52 -2.94
N SER A 244 -2.93 16.35 -3.97
CA SER A 244 -2.88 17.82 -3.90
C SER A 244 -4.17 18.44 -3.37
N MET A 245 -5.31 17.81 -3.69
CA MET A 245 -6.63 18.19 -3.18
C MET A 245 -6.87 17.77 -1.72
N LYS A 246 -5.87 17.20 -1.04
CA LYS A 246 -5.93 16.75 0.38
C LYS A 246 -6.96 15.65 0.63
N LEU A 247 -7.31 14.89 -0.40
CA LEU A 247 -8.30 13.81 -0.31
C LEU A 247 -7.67 12.44 -0.12
N PHE A 248 -6.38 12.31 -0.42
CA PHE A 248 -5.73 11.02 -0.59
C PHE A 248 -4.34 10.97 0.04
N ALA A 249 -4.07 9.86 0.71
CA ALA A 249 -2.75 9.47 1.18
C ALA A 249 -2.32 8.14 0.55
N GLY A 250 -1.13 8.12 -0.05
CA GLY A 250 -0.59 7.03 -0.84
C GLY A 250 -0.22 5.78 -0.05
N SER A 251 0.14 5.91 1.23
CA SER A 251 0.51 4.76 2.05
C SER A 251 0.34 4.98 3.56
N GLU A 252 0.54 3.88 4.29
CA GLU A 252 0.60 3.79 5.74
C GLU A 252 1.62 4.73 6.40
N VAL A 253 2.75 5.05 5.75
CA VAL A 253 3.76 5.93 6.37
C VAL A 253 3.39 7.42 6.32
N SER A 254 2.49 7.81 5.41
CA SER A 254 2.09 9.21 5.24
C SER A 254 0.72 9.53 5.82
N ILE A 255 -0.23 8.59 5.81
CA ILE A 255 -1.66 8.88 6.03
C ILE A 255 -1.97 9.52 7.38
N PHE A 256 -1.36 9.05 8.47
CA PHE A 256 -1.59 9.61 9.81
C PHE A 256 -0.87 10.95 10.01
N THR A 257 0.26 11.15 9.34
CA THR A 257 0.96 12.44 9.36
C THR A 257 0.16 13.50 8.61
N LEU A 258 -0.44 13.13 7.48
CA LEU A 258 -1.31 14.00 6.69
C LEU A 258 -2.64 14.30 7.40
N GLU A 259 -3.22 13.32 8.09
CA GLU A 259 -4.40 13.54 8.94
C GLU A 259 -4.15 14.65 9.98
N LYS A 260 -3.01 14.59 10.67
CA LYS A 260 -2.59 15.65 11.60
C LYS A 260 -2.36 16.97 10.89
N ALA A 261 -1.74 16.96 9.71
CA ALA A 261 -1.44 18.15 8.93
C ALA A 261 -2.71 18.88 8.46
N TYR A 262 -3.77 18.14 8.15
CA TYR A 262 -5.03 18.67 7.63
C TYR A 262 -6.07 18.97 8.71
N LYS A 263 -5.73 18.78 9.98
CA LYS A 263 -6.60 19.08 11.11
C LYS A 263 -6.96 20.57 11.15
N ILE A 264 -8.25 20.86 11.28
CA ILE A 264 -8.77 22.23 11.37
C ILE A 264 -8.20 22.94 12.61
N GLY A 265 -7.72 24.17 12.44
CA GLY A 265 -7.19 25.01 13.52
C GLY A 265 -5.70 24.87 13.80
N LEU A 266 -4.97 24.05 13.02
CA LEU A 266 -3.51 24.00 13.07
C LEU A 266 -2.89 25.25 12.43
N ASP A 267 -1.77 25.74 12.97
CA ASP A 267 -0.99 26.82 12.35
C ASP A 267 -0.53 26.39 10.94
N PRO A 268 -0.71 27.22 9.90
CA PRO A 268 -0.23 26.94 8.55
C PRO A 268 1.24 26.50 8.48
N THR A 269 2.12 27.03 9.34
CA THR A 269 3.53 26.64 9.35
C THR A 269 3.75 25.20 9.84
N GLN A 270 3.01 24.80 10.88
CA GLN A 270 3.04 23.43 11.41
C GLN A 270 2.40 22.44 10.43
N SER A 271 1.32 22.85 9.78
CA SER A 271 0.66 22.05 8.74
C SER A 271 1.63 21.75 7.60
N GLN A 272 2.33 22.78 7.10
CA GLN A 272 3.33 22.60 6.05
C GLN A 272 4.48 21.70 6.50
N SER A 273 4.99 21.86 7.72
CA SER A 273 6.05 20.99 8.23
C SER A 273 5.65 19.51 8.27
N LEU A 274 4.39 19.20 8.61
CA LEU A 274 3.89 17.82 8.62
C LEU A 274 3.70 17.27 7.20
N ILE A 275 3.27 18.11 6.25
CA ILE A 275 3.19 17.74 4.82
C ILE A 275 4.59 17.41 4.29
N ASP A 276 5.58 18.23 4.60
CA ASP A 276 6.97 18.02 4.18
C ASP A 276 7.54 16.72 4.76
N GLN A 277 7.24 16.42 6.04
CA GLN A 277 7.59 15.15 6.67
C GLN A 277 6.92 13.96 5.97
N ALA A 278 5.63 14.06 5.63
CA ALA A 278 4.91 13.01 4.91
C ALA A 278 5.46 12.80 3.48
N ALA A 279 5.84 13.87 2.78
CA ALA A 279 6.46 13.80 1.46
C ALA A 279 7.85 13.17 1.51
N LEU A 280 8.67 13.55 2.50
CA LEU A 280 9.98 12.95 2.73
C LEU A 280 9.86 11.46 3.06
N ALA A 281 8.87 11.08 3.88
CA ALA A 281 8.56 9.71 4.21
C ALA A 281 8.25 8.87 2.96
N GLU A 282 7.35 9.34 2.09
CA GLU A 282 7.06 8.66 0.82
C GLU A 282 8.25 8.60 -0.11
N PHE A 283 9.06 9.66 -0.18
CA PHE A 283 10.25 9.67 -1.02
C PHE A 283 11.26 8.61 -0.58
N MET A 284 11.54 8.52 0.72
CA MET A 284 12.43 7.51 1.30
C MET A 284 11.90 6.10 1.09
N ARG A 285 10.59 5.90 1.30
CA ARG A 285 9.91 4.63 1.04
C ARG A 285 9.96 4.24 -0.45
N GLY A 286 9.73 5.20 -1.34
CA GLY A 286 9.77 5.01 -2.79
C GLY A 286 11.14 4.54 -3.26
N LEU A 287 12.23 5.16 -2.77
CA LEU A 287 13.60 4.71 -3.04
C LEU A 287 13.81 3.25 -2.63
N GLY A 288 13.27 2.86 -1.47
CA GLY A 288 13.29 1.50 -0.98
C GLY A 288 12.58 0.50 -1.89
N PHE A 289 11.47 0.89 -2.52
CA PHE A 289 10.70 0.00 -3.38
C PHE A 289 11.13 -0.05 -4.85
N VAL A 290 12.03 0.83 -5.30
CA VAL A 290 12.52 0.84 -6.69
C VAL A 290 12.97 -0.54 -7.17
N PRO A 291 13.83 -1.30 -6.46
CA PRO A 291 14.28 -2.62 -6.92
C PRO A 291 13.12 -3.61 -7.08
N MET A 292 12.24 -3.68 -6.08
CA MET A 292 11.09 -4.59 -6.09
C MET A 292 10.12 -4.27 -7.23
N ILE A 293 9.77 -3.00 -7.42
CA ILE A 293 8.83 -2.58 -8.45
C ILE A 293 9.44 -2.75 -9.85
N ALA A 294 10.71 -2.37 -10.03
CA ALA A 294 11.37 -2.47 -11.32
C ALA A 294 11.55 -3.94 -11.76
N THR A 295 12.00 -4.81 -10.85
CA THR A 295 12.19 -6.25 -11.17
C THR A 295 10.90 -6.92 -11.58
N THR A 296 9.82 -6.70 -10.82
CA THR A 296 8.50 -7.27 -11.12
C THR A 296 7.90 -6.70 -12.40
N ALA A 297 8.01 -5.40 -12.62
CA ALA A 297 7.55 -4.76 -13.85
C ALA A 297 8.29 -5.27 -15.09
N LEU A 298 9.61 -5.41 -15.02
CA LEU A 298 10.42 -5.92 -16.13
C LEU A 298 10.18 -7.40 -16.40
N ALA A 299 9.95 -8.20 -15.35
CA ALA A 299 9.63 -9.63 -15.50
C ALA A 299 8.25 -9.86 -16.14
N THR A 300 7.27 -9.03 -15.82
CA THR A 300 5.86 -9.28 -16.20
C THR A 300 5.40 -8.44 -17.38
N GLY A 301 6.01 -7.27 -17.60
CA GLY A 301 5.53 -6.25 -18.52
C GLY A 301 4.31 -5.49 -18.00
N VAL A 302 4.02 -5.59 -16.70
CA VAL A 302 2.91 -4.92 -16.01
C VAL A 302 3.46 -3.96 -14.97
N TYR A 303 3.13 -2.68 -15.08
CA TYR A 303 3.71 -1.66 -14.21
C TYR A 303 2.94 -1.47 -12.89
N ALA A 304 3.53 -0.73 -11.95
CA ALA A 304 2.83 -0.29 -10.75
C ALA A 304 1.96 0.93 -11.08
N VAL A 305 0.68 0.92 -10.65
CA VAL A 305 -0.25 2.04 -10.86
C VAL A 305 0.29 3.36 -10.31
N ALA A 306 0.94 3.34 -9.15
CA ALA A 306 1.56 4.51 -8.53
C ALA A 306 3.05 4.68 -8.89
N GLY A 307 3.55 3.93 -9.89
CA GLY A 307 4.96 3.94 -10.27
C GLY A 307 5.88 3.52 -9.14
N PHE A 308 7.02 4.18 -8.98
CA PHE A 308 7.91 4.04 -7.83
C PHE A 308 7.44 4.81 -6.59
N THR A 309 6.17 5.24 -6.58
CA THR A 309 5.48 5.94 -5.49
C THR A 309 5.90 7.40 -5.27
N PHE A 310 6.87 7.93 -6.04
CA PHE A 310 7.28 9.34 -5.96
C PHE A 310 6.15 10.30 -6.32
N VAL A 311 5.17 9.85 -7.11
CA VAL A 311 3.96 10.61 -7.44
C VAL A 311 3.17 11.05 -6.19
N PHE A 312 3.24 10.32 -5.08
CA PHE A 312 2.60 10.72 -3.83
C PHE A 312 3.29 11.94 -3.22
N ALA A 313 4.62 11.92 -3.13
CA ALA A 313 5.40 13.06 -2.63
C ALA A 313 5.16 14.32 -3.47
N VAL A 314 5.10 14.18 -4.81
CA VAL A 314 4.74 15.29 -5.72
C VAL A 314 3.37 15.87 -5.38
N GLY A 315 2.37 14.99 -5.22
CA GLY A 315 1.00 15.40 -4.91
C GLY A 315 0.89 16.13 -3.57
N TYR A 316 1.69 15.74 -2.57
CA TYR A 316 1.68 16.41 -1.26
C TYR A 316 2.34 17.79 -1.30
N LEU A 317 3.44 17.93 -2.05
CA LEU A 317 4.23 19.17 -2.09
C LEU A 317 3.64 20.24 -3.01
N ILE A 318 2.86 19.85 -4.02
CA ILE A 318 2.27 20.80 -4.97
C ILE A 318 0.83 21.09 -4.58
N ALA A 319 0.56 22.31 -4.11
CA ALA A 319 -0.79 22.72 -3.69
C ALA A 319 -1.77 22.99 -4.86
N ASN A 320 -1.27 23.25 -6.08
CA ASN A 320 -2.11 23.49 -7.25
C ASN A 320 -2.44 22.16 -7.98
N PRO A 321 -3.71 21.72 -8.02
CA PRO A 321 -4.06 20.42 -8.59
C PRO A 321 -3.71 20.25 -10.07
N LEU A 322 -3.82 21.31 -10.89
CA LEU A 322 -3.46 21.23 -12.31
C LEU A 322 -1.95 21.09 -12.51
N LEU A 323 -1.16 21.82 -11.71
CA LEU A 323 0.29 21.67 -11.75
C LEU A 323 0.70 20.29 -11.21
N ALA A 324 0.05 19.82 -10.15
CA ALA A 324 0.27 18.48 -9.61
C ALA A 324 -0.03 17.41 -10.65
N PHE A 325 -1.08 17.57 -11.47
CA PHE A 325 -1.37 16.69 -12.59
C PHE A 325 -0.20 16.61 -13.58
N VAL A 326 0.29 17.76 -14.04
CA VAL A 326 1.36 17.82 -15.03
C VAL A 326 2.65 17.21 -14.46
N VAL A 327 3.06 17.63 -13.26
CA VAL A 327 4.29 17.13 -12.64
C VAL A 327 4.19 15.65 -12.29
N GLY A 328 3.04 15.19 -11.79
CA GLY A 328 2.78 13.77 -11.51
C GLY A 328 2.86 12.90 -12.76
N ALA A 329 2.28 13.37 -13.87
CA ALA A 329 2.37 12.69 -15.17
C ALA A 329 3.82 12.65 -15.68
N LEU A 330 4.59 13.73 -15.51
CA LEU A 330 6.00 13.80 -15.88
C LEU A 330 6.86 12.85 -15.04
N VAL A 331 6.64 12.78 -13.73
CA VAL A 331 7.39 11.90 -12.82
C VAL A 331 7.16 10.44 -13.18
N ILE A 332 5.91 9.98 -13.30
CA ILE A 332 5.63 8.60 -13.73
C ILE A 332 6.22 8.31 -15.12
N SER A 333 6.17 9.27 -16.04
CA SER A 333 6.77 9.09 -17.36
C SER A 333 8.28 8.92 -17.29
N ALA A 334 8.96 9.74 -16.47
CA ALA A 334 10.38 9.61 -16.22
C ALA A 334 10.73 8.25 -15.58
N GLU A 335 9.95 7.81 -14.58
CA GLU A 335 10.14 6.50 -13.95
C GLU A 335 10.05 5.34 -14.96
N VAL A 336 9.03 5.36 -15.83
CA VAL A 336 8.85 4.35 -16.89
C VAL A 336 10.02 4.36 -17.87
N LEU A 337 10.49 5.52 -18.29
CA LEU A 337 11.63 5.64 -19.21
C LEU A 337 12.94 5.17 -18.55
N LEU A 338 13.09 5.36 -17.23
CA LEU A 338 14.24 4.90 -16.46
C LEU A 338 14.22 3.39 -16.19
N LEU A 339 13.08 2.69 -16.34
CA LEU A 339 12.96 1.26 -16.08
C LEU A 339 14.01 0.43 -16.82
N ARG A 340 14.29 0.76 -18.09
CA ARG A 340 15.29 0.02 -18.88
C ARG A 340 16.69 0.14 -18.28
N SER A 341 17.06 1.34 -17.83
CA SER A 341 18.37 1.59 -17.21
C SER A 341 18.48 0.93 -15.85
N ILE A 342 17.43 1.04 -15.03
CA ILE A 342 17.33 0.38 -13.73
C ILE A 342 17.39 -1.15 -13.89
N GLY A 343 16.68 -1.69 -14.88
CA GLY A 343 16.70 -3.11 -15.22
C GLY A 343 18.07 -3.63 -15.62
N LYS A 344 18.79 -2.90 -16.47
CA LYS A 344 20.18 -3.23 -16.83
C LYS A 344 21.09 -3.23 -15.61
N TRP A 345 20.90 -2.29 -14.68
CA TRP A 345 21.66 -2.25 -13.43
C TRP A 345 21.31 -3.42 -12.51
N LEU A 346 20.03 -3.71 -12.32
CA LEU A 346 19.56 -4.85 -11.51
C LEU A 346 19.99 -6.20 -12.07
N GLY A 347 20.04 -6.34 -13.40
CA GLY A 347 20.53 -7.55 -14.07
C GLY A 347 22.00 -7.87 -13.78
N ARG A 348 22.78 -6.90 -13.30
CA ARG A 348 24.17 -7.10 -12.84
C ARG A 348 24.24 -7.76 -11.45
N TYR A 349 23.15 -7.77 -10.70
CA TYR A 349 23.06 -8.21 -9.32
C TYR A 349 21.84 -9.13 -9.09
N PRO A 350 21.94 -10.42 -9.46
CA PRO A 350 20.85 -11.39 -9.34
C PRO A 350 20.26 -11.49 -7.92
N SER A 351 21.06 -11.33 -6.86
CA SER A 351 20.58 -11.37 -5.47
C SER A 351 19.63 -10.22 -5.18
N VAL A 352 19.82 -9.04 -5.77
CA VAL A 352 18.87 -7.92 -5.62
C VAL A 352 17.53 -8.27 -6.27
N ARG A 353 17.56 -8.95 -7.43
CA ARG A 353 16.34 -9.39 -8.10
C ARG A 353 15.58 -10.45 -7.30
N ASN A 354 16.30 -11.40 -6.72
CA ASN A 354 15.71 -12.47 -5.91
C ASN A 354 15.17 -11.96 -4.57
N ALA A 355 15.61 -10.80 -4.11
CA ALA A 355 15.12 -10.18 -2.88
C ALA A 355 13.65 -9.76 -2.96
N SER A 356 13.13 -9.49 -4.16
CA SER A 356 11.76 -8.98 -4.36
C SER A 356 10.68 -9.91 -3.78
N ASP A 357 10.82 -11.23 -3.93
CA ASP A 357 9.85 -12.18 -3.37
C ASP A 357 9.95 -12.26 -1.83
N ASN A 358 11.17 -12.18 -1.29
CA ASN A 358 11.38 -12.13 0.16
C ASN A 358 10.82 -10.83 0.77
N ILE A 359 10.93 -9.70 0.07
CA ILE A 359 10.31 -8.42 0.46
C ILE A 359 8.78 -8.56 0.49
N ARG A 360 8.16 -9.13 -0.55
CA ARG A 360 6.71 -9.35 -0.60
C ARG A 360 6.24 -10.22 0.57
N ASN A 361 6.93 -11.33 0.83
CA ASN A 361 6.63 -12.22 1.94
C ASN A 361 6.79 -11.53 3.29
N ALA A 362 7.88 -10.79 3.48
CA ALA A 362 8.14 -10.01 4.68
C ALA A 362 7.02 -8.98 4.96
N MET A 363 6.59 -8.25 3.93
CA MET A 363 5.48 -7.29 4.04
C MET A 363 4.20 -7.98 4.51
N ASN A 364 3.82 -9.10 3.88
CA ASN A 364 2.61 -9.84 4.27
C ASN A 364 2.68 -10.32 5.72
N MET A 365 3.81 -10.90 6.14
CA MET A 365 3.97 -11.41 7.51
C MET A 365 3.91 -10.30 8.57
N LEU A 366 4.58 -9.17 8.31
CA LEU A 366 4.57 -8.04 9.22
C LEU A 366 3.18 -7.42 9.32
N MET A 367 2.46 -7.33 8.19
CA MET A 367 1.09 -6.85 8.18
C MET A 367 0.13 -7.77 8.93
N GLU A 368 0.23 -9.09 8.76
CA GLU A 368 -0.57 -10.06 9.52
C GLU A 368 -0.36 -9.91 11.04
N MET A 369 0.90 -9.81 11.46
CA MET A 369 1.25 -9.64 12.88
C MET A 369 0.74 -8.29 13.41
N ALA A 370 0.98 -7.21 12.67
CA ALA A 370 0.67 -5.86 13.11
C ALA A 370 -0.84 -5.62 13.21
N LEU A 371 -1.61 -6.12 12.24
CA LEU A 371 -3.07 -6.03 12.28
C LEU A 371 -3.65 -6.86 13.41
N LEU A 372 -3.08 -8.03 13.73
CA LEU A 372 -3.51 -8.80 14.89
C LEU A 372 -3.29 -8.03 16.20
N ILE A 373 -2.09 -7.47 16.40
CA ILE A 373 -1.74 -6.70 17.60
C ILE A 373 -2.61 -5.43 17.70
N GLY A 374 -2.73 -4.68 16.60
CA GLY A 374 -3.54 -3.47 16.54
C GLY A 374 -5.02 -3.75 16.80
N SER A 375 -5.53 -4.87 16.29
CA SER A 375 -6.90 -5.31 16.58
C SER A 375 -7.10 -5.62 18.05
N ILE A 376 -6.13 -6.26 18.70
CA ILE A 376 -6.19 -6.53 20.14
C ILE A 376 -6.23 -5.20 20.92
N PHE A 377 -5.38 -4.23 20.58
CA PHE A 377 -5.40 -2.91 21.21
C PHE A 377 -6.73 -2.19 21.00
N ALA A 378 -7.28 -2.23 19.78
CA ALA A 378 -8.59 -1.66 19.49
C ALA A 378 -9.70 -2.31 20.32
N ALA A 379 -9.73 -3.65 20.41
CA ALA A 379 -10.73 -4.37 21.21
C ALA A 379 -10.65 -4.03 22.70
N ILE A 380 -9.43 -3.95 23.24
CA ILE A 380 -9.20 -3.57 24.64
C ILE A 380 -9.63 -2.12 24.88
N LYS A 381 -9.37 -1.22 23.93
CA LYS A 381 -9.79 0.18 24.03
C LYS A 381 -11.31 0.34 24.00
N MET A 382 -12.03 -0.49 23.24
CA MET A 382 -13.50 -0.43 23.17
C MET A 382 -14.20 -0.88 24.47
N ALA A 383 -13.73 -1.96 25.09
CA ALA A 383 -14.46 -2.59 26.21
C ALA A 383 -13.56 -3.40 27.17
N GLY A 384 -12.29 -3.04 27.30
CA GLY A 384 -11.32 -3.77 28.11
C GLY A 384 -11.21 -5.24 27.72
N TYR A 385 -11.08 -6.11 28.71
CA TYR A 385 -10.95 -7.55 28.46
C TYR A 385 -12.22 -8.21 27.92
N THR A 386 -13.40 -7.60 28.10
CA THR A 386 -14.64 -8.07 27.46
C THR A 386 -14.53 -7.93 25.94
N GLY A 387 -14.10 -6.76 25.46
CA GLY A 387 -13.84 -6.54 24.03
C GLY A 387 -12.78 -7.51 23.50
N PHE A 388 -11.68 -7.69 24.23
CA PHE A 388 -10.65 -8.67 23.88
C PHE A 388 -11.20 -10.10 23.76
N THR A 389 -12.00 -10.56 24.72
CA THR A 389 -12.57 -11.92 24.71
C THR A 389 -13.48 -12.13 23.50
N ILE A 390 -14.35 -11.17 23.19
CA ILE A 390 -15.24 -11.25 22.02
C ILE A 390 -14.43 -11.27 20.72
N ALA A 391 -13.48 -10.36 20.55
CA ALA A 391 -12.64 -10.29 19.35
C ALA A 391 -11.82 -11.57 19.15
N THR A 392 -11.25 -12.10 20.25
CA THR A 392 -10.46 -13.35 20.22
C THR A 392 -11.35 -14.55 19.87
N ALA A 393 -12.55 -14.64 20.44
CA ALA A 393 -13.50 -15.70 20.11
C ALA A 393 -13.90 -15.68 18.63
N LEU A 394 -14.16 -14.48 18.07
CA LEU A 394 -14.48 -14.31 16.65
C LEU A 394 -13.30 -14.65 15.74
N TYR A 395 -12.07 -14.28 16.12
CA TYR A 395 -10.87 -14.64 15.37
C TYR A 395 -10.67 -16.16 15.32
N PHE A 396 -10.78 -16.86 16.45
CA PHE A 396 -10.65 -18.32 16.48
C PHE A 396 -11.84 -19.05 15.88
N LEU A 397 -13.04 -18.45 15.88
CA LEU A 397 -14.18 -18.96 15.12
C LEU A 397 -13.87 -18.96 13.61
N ASN A 398 -13.24 -17.89 13.10
CA ASN A 398 -12.79 -17.87 11.72
C ASN A 398 -11.74 -18.96 11.43
N GLU A 399 -10.78 -19.18 12.34
CA GLU A 399 -9.79 -20.26 12.20
C GLU A 399 -10.43 -21.65 12.20
N SER A 400 -11.39 -21.92 13.08
CA SER A 400 -12.05 -23.23 13.19
C SER A 400 -12.98 -23.54 12.02
N LEU A 401 -13.56 -22.50 11.39
CA LEU A 401 -14.37 -22.62 10.17
C LEU A 401 -13.55 -22.76 8.88
N GLY A 402 -12.23 -22.92 8.97
CA GLY A 402 -11.36 -23.08 7.79
C GLY A 402 -11.00 -21.76 7.12
N ARG A 403 -11.01 -20.65 7.86
CA ARG A 403 -10.65 -19.29 7.41
C ARG A 403 -11.53 -18.75 6.27
N PRO A 404 -12.86 -18.65 6.47
CA PRO A 404 -13.73 -17.99 5.49
C PRO A 404 -13.32 -16.53 5.26
N VAL A 405 -12.84 -15.84 6.30
CA VAL A 405 -12.12 -14.56 6.19
C VAL A 405 -10.62 -14.83 6.16
N GLN A 406 -9.93 -14.19 5.21
CA GLN A 406 -8.49 -14.34 5.05
C GLN A 406 -7.72 -13.92 6.30
N LYS A 407 -6.61 -14.61 6.55
CA LYS A 407 -5.80 -14.45 7.76
C LYS A 407 -5.41 -12.99 8.06
N MET A 408 -5.12 -12.20 7.03
CA MET A 408 -4.78 -10.79 7.17
C MET A 408 -5.98 -9.90 7.54
N ALA A 409 -7.18 -10.17 7.02
CA ALA A 409 -8.39 -9.40 7.36
C ALA A 409 -9.09 -9.87 8.63
N ALA A 410 -8.91 -11.15 9.00
CA ALA A 410 -9.63 -11.78 10.11
C ALA A 410 -9.54 -10.98 11.43
N PRO A 411 -8.36 -10.47 11.87
CA PRO A 411 -8.29 -9.68 13.10
C PRO A 411 -9.09 -8.38 13.03
N VAL A 412 -9.07 -7.69 11.89
CA VAL A 412 -9.77 -6.40 11.73
C VAL A 412 -11.27 -6.61 11.66
N VAL A 413 -11.71 -7.61 10.90
CA VAL A 413 -13.13 -7.99 10.82
C VAL A 413 -13.66 -8.43 12.18
N ALA A 414 -12.89 -9.22 12.94
CA ALA A 414 -13.28 -9.62 14.29
C ALA A 414 -13.49 -8.42 15.21
N VAL A 415 -12.63 -7.40 15.14
CA VAL A 415 -12.77 -6.16 15.92
C VAL A 415 -13.97 -5.32 15.47
N MET A 416 -14.20 -5.20 14.15
CA MET A 416 -15.38 -4.49 13.65
C MET A 416 -16.68 -5.14 14.13
N ILE A 417 -16.76 -6.48 14.05
CA ILE A 417 -17.91 -7.24 14.57
C ILE A 417 -18.01 -7.06 16.09
N THR A 418 -16.89 -7.05 16.80
CA THR A 418 -16.87 -6.79 18.25
C THR A 418 -17.50 -5.43 18.58
N GLY A 419 -17.14 -4.37 17.84
CA GLY A 419 -17.76 -3.06 17.99
C GLY A 419 -19.27 -3.07 17.76
N ILE A 420 -19.76 -3.81 16.77
CA ILE A 420 -21.19 -4.00 16.51
C ILE A 420 -21.87 -4.72 17.68
N VAL A 421 -21.29 -5.84 18.14
CA VAL A 421 -21.80 -6.63 19.26
C VAL A 421 -21.88 -5.80 20.54
N LEU A 422 -20.84 -5.04 20.87
CA LEU A 422 -20.81 -4.19 22.06
C LEU A 422 -21.88 -3.10 22.02
N ASN A 423 -22.12 -2.50 20.86
CA ASN A 423 -23.22 -1.54 20.70
C ASN A 423 -24.60 -2.19 20.87
N ILE A 424 -24.81 -3.39 20.33
CA ILE A 424 -26.05 -4.15 20.56
C ILE A 424 -26.23 -4.45 22.06
N LEU A 425 -25.16 -4.91 22.74
CA LEU A 425 -25.19 -5.18 24.17
C LEU A 425 -25.51 -3.92 24.99
N PHE A 426 -25.02 -2.76 24.58
CA PHE A 426 -25.38 -1.49 25.20
C PHE A 426 -26.89 -1.19 25.06
N PHE A 427 -27.45 -1.32 23.86
CA PHE A 427 -28.88 -1.09 23.65
C PHE A 427 -29.76 -2.11 24.38
N CYS A 428 -29.24 -3.31 24.65
CA CYS A 428 -29.90 -4.31 25.50
C CYS A 428 -29.73 -4.05 27.01
N GLY A 429 -28.97 -3.02 27.42
CA GLY A 429 -28.66 -2.73 28.82
C GLY A 429 -27.67 -3.69 29.49
N LEU A 430 -26.96 -4.51 28.70
CA LEU A 430 -26.02 -5.54 29.16
C LEU A 430 -24.56 -5.07 29.19
N PHE A 431 -24.26 -3.93 28.56
CA PHE A 431 -22.94 -3.34 28.52
C PHE A 431 -23.02 -1.85 28.80
N ILE A 432 -22.08 -1.32 29.58
CA ILE A 432 -21.92 0.10 29.83
C ILE A 432 -20.54 0.49 29.30
N PRO A 433 -20.45 1.34 28.25
CA PRO A 433 -19.20 1.88 27.75
C PRO A 433 -18.43 2.55 28.89
N ALA A 434 -17.12 2.33 28.91
CA ALA A 434 -16.23 2.90 29.92
C ALA A 434 -16.00 4.40 29.71
#